data_AF-K2B439-F1
#
_entry.id   AF-K2B439-F1
#
_cell.length_a   1.000
_cell.length_b   1.000
_cell.length_c   1.000
_cell.angle_alpha   90.00
_cell.angle_beta   90.00
_cell.angle_gamma   90.00
#
_symmetry.space_group_name_H-M   'P 1'
#
loop_
_entity.id
_entity.type
_entity.pdbx_description
1 polymer ?
#
loop_
_entity_poly.entity_id
_entity_poly.type
_entity_poly.pdbx_seq_one_letter_code
_entity_poly.pdbx_strand_id
1 'polypeptide(L)'
;MKKTISILALALLLGSFGCGEDSLEDTDDGITAGDVEVDVESGEVSEETSNPEIEQDLTTLESIIIDSSANSSDCSNIEDEELKKTCEQKFIYDEAVSTKDKGMCGELENVSDQETCVAEVEKE
;
A
#
# COMPACT_ATOMS: atom_id res chain seq x y z
N MET A 1 12.90 11.61 32.76
CA MET A 1 14.19 11.57 32.04
C MET A 1 13.90 11.05 30.65
N LYS A 2 13.94 11.91 29.63
CA LYS A 2 13.61 11.53 28.24
C LYS A 2 14.85 10.88 27.61
N LYS A 3 14.75 9.63 27.18
CA LYS A 3 15.79 8.94 26.40
C LYS A 3 15.35 8.95 24.94
N THR A 4 16.04 9.72 24.13
CA THR A 4 15.86 9.80 22.67
C THR A 4 16.53 8.58 22.04
N ILE A 5 15.76 7.76 21.33
CA ILE A 5 16.27 6.64 20.53
C ILE A 5 16.48 7.17 19.11
N SER A 6 17.72 7.04 18.63
CA SER A 6 18.20 7.47 17.33
C SER A 6 17.72 6.49 16.25
N ILE A 7 16.85 6.92 15.36
CA ILE A 7 16.37 6.12 14.22
C ILE A 7 17.35 6.34 13.05
N LEU A 8 17.99 5.25 12.63
CA LEU A 8 18.84 5.21 11.45
C LEU A 8 17.92 5.31 10.22
N ALA A 9 18.01 6.42 9.48
CA ALA A 9 17.20 6.67 8.30
C ALA A 9 17.57 5.69 7.16
N LEU A 10 16.62 4.86 6.75
CA LEU A 10 16.65 4.17 5.46
C LEU A 10 15.89 5.04 4.46
N ALA A 11 16.62 5.88 3.72
CA ALA A 11 16.09 6.63 2.60
C ALA A 11 16.10 5.74 1.35
N LEU A 12 14.92 5.37 0.85
CA LEU A 12 14.76 4.88 -0.51
C LEU A 12 14.05 5.95 -1.34
N LEU A 13 14.83 6.52 -2.27
CA LEU A 13 14.42 7.46 -3.29
C LEU A 13 13.46 6.79 -4.28
N LEU A 14 12.25 7.35 -4.44
CA LEU A 14 11.46 7.18 -5.66
C LEU A 14 11.49 8.50 -6.42
N GLY A 15 12.27 8.51 -7.50
CA GLY A 15 12.33 9.60 -8.46
C GLY A 15 11.37 9.37 -9.62
N SER A 16 10.65 10.45 -9.94
CA SER A 16 10.24 10.87 -11.28
C SER A 16 9.00 10.22 -11.90
N PHE A 17 7.88 10.91 -11.70
CA PHE A 17 6.78 11.01 -12.67
C PHE A 17 7.29 11.64 -13.98
N GLY A 18 7.04 10.97 -15.11
CA GLY A 18 7.25 11.50 -16.46
C GLY A 18 5.92 11.97 -17.05
N CYS A 19 5.86 13.26 -17.35
CA CYS A 19 4.71 14.03 -17.86
C CYS A 19 4.63 13.98 -19.39
N GLY A 20 3.43 14.08 -19.97
CA GLY A 20 3.16 14.43 -21.37
C GLY A 20 1.67 14.76 -21.52
N GLU A 21 1.19 15.74 -22.29
CA GLU A 21 1.79 16.78 -23.11
C GLU A 21 0.64 17.80 -23.39
N ASP A 22 0.99 19.09 -23.44
CA ASP A 22 0.37 20.27 -24.05
C ASP A 22 -1.17 20.48 -24.16
N SER A 23 -1.64 21.59 -23.58
CA SER A 23 -2.37 22.65 -24.35
C SER A 23 -2.44 23.99 -23.61
N LEU A 24 -1.97 25.01 -24.34
CA LEU A 24 -2.01 26.47 -24.23
C LEU A 24 -3.41 27.01 -23.79
N GLU A 25 -3.61 28.17 -23.16
CA GLU A 25 -3.05 29.50 -23.40
C GLU A 25 -3.48 30.48 -22.26
N ASP A 26 -2.56 31.38 -21.89
CA ASP A 26 -2.66 32.71 -21.28
C ASP A 26 -3.73 33.11 -20.22
N THR A 27 -3.28 33.41 -19.00
CA THR A 27 -3.40 34.77 -18.41
C THR A 27 -2.28 35.04 -17.38
N ASP A 28 -1.45 36.01 -17.77
CA ASP A 28 -0.52 36.90 -17.07
C ASP A 28 -0.75 37.14 -15.55
N ASP A 29 0.29 36.94 -14.73
CA ASP A 29 0.93 37.96 -13.89
C ASP A 29 2.20 37.38 -13.26
N GLY A 30 3.35 38.05 -13.47
CA GLY A 30 4.65 37.54 -13.10
C GLY A 30 5.00 37.70 -11.62
N ILE A 31 5.73 36.74 -11.05
CA ILE A 31 6.87 36.98 -10.16
C ILE A 31 7.68 35.69 -9.94
N THR A 32 8.96 35.93 -9.71
CA THR A 32 10.13 35.06 -9.60
C THR A 32 10.07 34.00 -8.52
N ALA A 33 10.75 32.88 -8.80
CA ALA A 33 11.17 31.82 -7.88
C ALA A 33 11.19 32.21 -6.38
N GLY A 34 10.24 31.67 -5.63
CA GLY A 34 10.14 31.77 -4.18
C GLY A 34 8.79 31.22 -3.72
N ASP A 35 8.83 30.29 -2.78
CA ASP A 35 7.72 29.83 -1.94
C ASP A 35 6.41 29.41 -2.64
N VAL A 36 6.34 28.14 -2.99
CA VAL A 36 5.15 27.36 -2.67
C VAL A 36 5.55 26.40 -1.56
N GLU A 37 5.40 26.88 -0.34
CA GLU A 37 5.20 26.01 0.81
C GLU A 37 3.84 25.34 0.53
N VAL A 38 3.87 24.19 -0.17
CA VAL A 38 2.76 23.26 -0.04
C VAL A 38 2.84 22.81 1.40
N ASP A 39 2.08 23.51 2.24
CA ASP A 39 1.52 22.97 3.46
C ASP A 39 0.73 21.74 3.02
N VAL A 40 1.46 20.64 2.79
CA VAL A 40 0.89 19.32 2.95
C VAL A 40 0.65 19.31 4.45
N GLU A 41 -0.54 19.76 4.82
CA GLU A 41 -1.25 19.27 5.99
C GLU A 41 -1.36 17.76 5.75
N SER A 42 -0.22 17.09 5.96
CA SER A 42 -0.08 15.65 6.03
C SER A 42 -0.78 15.37 7.32
N GLY A 43 -2.10 15.24 7.20
CA GLY A 43 -3.02 14.90 8.25
C GLY A 43 -2.28 13.93 9.15
N GLU A 44 -1.99 14.45 10.33
CA GLU A 44 -1.47 13.76 11.47
C GLU A 44 -1.95 12.31 11.39
N VAL A 45 -1.00 11.37 11.18
CA VAL A 45 -1.27 9.96 11.43
C VAL A 45 -1.70 9.92 12.89
N SER A 46 -3.03 9.86 13.03
CA SER A 46 -3.72 9.89 14.30
C SER A 46 -3.24 8.70 15.10
N GLU A 47 -2.74 9.03 16.28
CA GLU A 47 -2.81 8.23 17.49
C GLU A 47 -2.45 6.75 17.34
N GLU A 48 -1.23 6.39 17.78
CA GLU A 48 -1.02 5.06 18.37
C GLU A 48 -1.92 4.93 19.61
N THR A 49 -3.18 4.61 19.37
CA THR A 49 -3.97 3.82 20.29
C THR A 49 -3.39 2.41 20.18
N SER A 50 -2.47 2.07 21.09
CA SER A 50 -2.04 0.69 21.27
C SER A 50 -3.26 -0.12 21.70
N ASN A 51 -4.01 -0.62 20.73
CA ASN A 51 -5.06 -1.59 20.96
C ASN A 51 -4.41 -2.97 20.91
N PRO A 52 -4.26 -3.67 22.05
CA PRO A 52 -3.53 -4.94 22.10
C PRO A 52 -4.12 -6.01 21.19
N GLU A 53 -5.40 -5.88 20.82
CA GLU A 53 -6.09 -6.77 19.87
C GLU A 53 -5.54 -6.62 18.44
N ILE A 54 -5.25 -5.39 17.99
CA ILE A 54 -4.70 -5.13 16.65
C ILE A 54 -3.25 -5.62 16.53
N GLU A 55 -2.45 -5.47 17.59
CA GLU A 55 -1.07 -5.98 17.63
C GLU A 55 -1.02 -7.52 17.52
N GLN A 56 -1.99 -8.20 18.12
CA GLN A 56 -2.13 -9.65 18.02
C GLN A 56 -2.52 -10.06 16.60
N ASP A 57 -3.49 -9.38 15.99
CA ASP A 57 -3.95 -9.65 14.62
C ASP A 57 -2.86 -9.42 13.57
N LEU A 58 -2.03 -8.38 13.75
CA LEU A 58 -0.85 -8.14 12.91
C LEU A 58 0.17 -9.28 13.01
N THR A 59 0.39 -9.81 14.22
CA THR A 59 1.29 -10.95 14.43
C THR A 59 0.74 -12.22 13.76
N THR A 60 -0.57 -12.43 13.86
CA THR A 60 -1.27 -13.54 13.19
C THR A 60 -1.15 -13.42 11.67
N LEU A 61 -1.39 -12.23 11.12
CA LEU A 61 -1.22 -11.92 9.71
C LEU A 61 0.20 -12.23 9.22
N GLU A 62 1.22 -11.77 9.94
CA GLU A 62 2.62 -12.01 9.58
C GLU A 62 2.95 -13.51 9.56
N SER A 63 2.46 -14.26 10.56
CA SER A 63 2.63 -15.71 10.60
C SER A 63 1.97 -16.42 9.41
N ILE A 64 0.78 -15.97 9.00
CA ILE A 64 0.05 -16.53 7.86
C ILE A 64 0.79 -16.24 6.55
N ILE A 65 1.26 -15.00 6.36
CA ILE A 65 1.91 -14.58 5.12
C ILE A 65 3.25 -15.29 4.86
N ILE A 66 4.00 -15.59 5.92
CA ILE A 66 5.32 -16.25 5.82
C ILE A 66 5.17 -17.76 5.60
N ASP A 67 4.04 -18.36 5.98
CA ASP A 67 3.76 -19.77 5.76
C ASP A 67 3.36 -20.03 4.30
N SER A 68 4.21 -20.75 3.56
CA SER A 68 3.94 -21.10 2.16
C SER A 68 2.83 -22.12 1.98
N SER A 69 2.33 -22.73 3.05
CA SER A 69 1.19 -23.65 3.05
C SER A 69 -0.13 -22.98 3.45
N ALA A 70 -0.08 -21.73 3.91
CA ALA A 70 -1.28 -20.98 4.25
C ALA A 70 -2.09 -20.61 2.99
N ASN A 71 -3.37 -20.33 3.22
CA ASN A 71 -4.34 -19.93 2.20
C ASN A 71 -5.31 -18.90 2.79
N SER A 72 -6.21 -18.38 1.95
CA SER A 72 -7.18 -17.35 2.36
C SER A 72 -8.06 -17.77 3.56
N SER A 73 -8.30 -19.07 3.78
CA SER A 73 -9.09 -19.53 4.93
C SER A 73 -8.40 -19.25 6.26
N ASP A 74 -7.06 -19.24 6.29
CA ASP A 74 -6.28 -19.01 7.50
C ASP A 74 -6.44 -17.57 8.02
N CYS A 75 -6.82 -16.63 7.15
CA CYS A 75 -7.17 -15.26 7.50
C CYS A 75 -8.40 -15.16 8.42
N SER A 76 -9.20 -16.22 8.54
CA SER A 76 -10.35 -16.27 9.46
C SER A 76 -9.97 -16.14 10.94
N ASN A 77 -8.69 -16.32 11.27
CA ASN A 77 -8.17 -16.18 12.64
C ASN A 77 -7.86 -14.73 13.02
N ILE A 78 -7.98 -13.78 12.09
CA ILE A 78 -7.81 -12.35 12.31
C ILE A 78 -9.18 -11.76 12.67
N GLU A 79 -9.29 -11.07 13.81
CA GLU A 79 -10.54 -10.47 14.27
C GLU A 79 -10.80 -9.09 13.64
N ASP A 80 -9.74 -8.31 13.39
CA ASP A 80 -9.82 -7.05 12.67
C ASP A 80 -10.21 -7.26 11.21
N GLU A 81 -11.37 -6.73 10.84
CA GLU A 81 -11.95 -6.93 9.51
C GLU A 81 -11.10 -6.32 8.38
N GLU A 82 -10.38 -5.21 8.63
CA GLU A 82 -9.51 -4.60 7.61
C GLU A 82 -8.24 -5.43 7.37
N LEU A 83 -7.61 -5.92 8.44
CA LEU A 83 -6.46 -6.82 8.35
C LEU A 83 -6.83 -8.17 7.76
N LYS A 84 -7.98 -8.72 8.15
CA LYS A 84 -8.51 -9.97 7.59
C LYS A 84 -8.74 -9.85 6.09
N LYS A 85 -9.39 -8.77 5.67
CA LYS A 85 -9.62 -8.48 4.26
C LYS A 85 -8.31 -8.32 3.49
N THR A 86 -7.34 -7.61 4.05
CA THR A 86 -6.00 -7.45 3.48
C THR A 86 -5.30 -8.81 3.29
N CYS A 87 -5.42 -9.69 4.29
CA CYS A 87 -4.92 -11.07 4.23
C CYS A 87 -5.54 -11.85 3.06
N GLU A 88 -6.87 -11.85 2.96
CA GLU A 88 -7.62 -12.56 1.91
C GLU A 88 -7.24 -12.05 0.51
N GLN A 89 -7.20 -10.73 0.33
CA GLN A 89 -6.85 -10.07 -0.92
C GLN A 89 -5.43 -10.44 -1.38
N LYS A 90 -4.48 -10.57 -0.46
CA LYS A 90 -3.12 -11.02 -0.78
C LYS A 90 -3.11 -12.45 -1.34
N PHE A 91 -3.85 -13.37 -0.74
CA PHE A 91 -3.90 -14.75 -1.23
C PHE A 91 -4.57 -14.86 -2.60
N ILE A 92 -5.61 -14.07 -2.84
CA ILE A 92 -6.23 -13.98 -4.17
C ILE A 92 -5.21 -13.51 -5.20
N TYR A 93 -4.43 -12.46 -4.88
CA TYR A 93 -3.37 -11.97 -5.75
C TYR A 93 -2.32 -13.05 -6.04
N ASP A 94 -1.78 -13.69 -5.00
CA ASP A 94 -0.73 -14.70 -5.15
C ASP A 94 -1.22 -15.93 -5.94
N GLU A 95 -2.46 -16.37 -5.68
CA GLU A 95 -3.08 -17.47 -6.40
C GLU A 95 -3.31 -17.13 -7.87
N ALA A 96 -3.83 -15.94 -8.17
CA ALA A 96 -4.03 -15.45 -9.54
C ALA A 96 -2.71 -15.42 -10.33
N VAL A 97 -1.64 -14.89 -9.74
CA VAL A 97 -0.32 -14.82 -10.39
C VAL A 97 0.29 -16.21 -10.57
N SER A 98 0.16 -17.09 -9.57
CA SER A 98 0.71 -18.45 -9.59
C SER A 98 -0.01 -19.35 -10.60
N THR A 99 -1.34 -19.23 -10.70
CA THR A 99 -2.18 -20.03 -11.60
C THR A 99 -2.35 -19.42 -12.99
N LYS A 100 -1.89 -18.18 -13.17
CA LYS A 100 -2.07 -17.37 -14.38
C LYS A 100 -3.55 -17.10 -14.70
N ASP A 101 -4.38 -16.96 -13.67
CA ASP A 101 -5.80 -16.68 -13.81
C ASP A 101 -6.10 -15.17 -13.68
N LYS A 102 -6.28 -14.51 -14.82
CA LYS A 102 -6.68 -13.09 -14.86
C LYS A 102 -8.07 -12.84 -14.29
N GLY A 103 -8.93 -13.86 -14.28
CA GLY A 103 -10.27 -13.77 -13.70
C GLY A 103 -10.21 -13.52 -12.20
N MET A 104 -9.30 -14.21 -11.51
CA MET A 104 -9.07 -14.03 -10.08
C MET A 104 -8.54 -12.63 -9.74
N CYS A 105 -7.72 -12.01 -10.59
CA CYS A 105 -7.29 -10.62 -10.40
C CYS A 105 -8.49 -9.65 -10.31
N GLY A 106 -9.63 -9.96 -10.93
CA GLY A 106 -10.85 -9.14 -10.86
C GLY A 106 -11.60 -9.25 -9.54
N GLU A 107 -11.24 -10.20 -8.68
CA GLU A 107 -11.79 -10.35 -7.31
C GLU A 107 -11.08 -9.42 -6.30
N LEU A 108 -9.96 -8.81 -6.71
CA LEU A 108 -9.28 -7.82 -5.89
C LEU A 108 -10.13 -6.54 -5.80
N GLU A 109 -10.18 -5.90 -4.64
CA GLU A 109 -11.00 -4.70 -4.44
C GLU A 109 -10.27 -3.41 -4.81
N ASN A 110 -8.95 -3.40 -4.65
CA ASN A 110 -8.13 -2.27 -5.03
C ASN A 110 -7.81 -2.34 -6.52
N VAL A 111 -8.21 -1.30 -7.27
CA VAL A 111 -7.99 -1.22 -8.72
C VAL A 111 -6.50 -1.28 -9.08
N SER A 112 -5.62 -0.69 -8.28
CA SER A 112 -4.17 -0.73 -8.53
C SER A 112 -3.63 -2.16 -8.39
N ASP A 113 -4.16 -2.93 -7.44
CA ASP A 113 -3.75 -4.33 -7.23
C ASP A 113 -4.30 -5.22 -8.35
N GLN A 114 -5.53 -4.96 -8.83
CA GLN A 114 -6.09 -5.62 -10.02
C GLN A 114 -5.18 -5.41 -11.24
N GLU A 115 -4.83 -4.16 -11.55
CA GLU A 115 -3.99 -3.83 -12.72
C GLU A 115 -2.60 -4.46 -12.61
N THR A 116 -2.00 -4.41 -11.41
CA THR A 116 -0.70 -5.03 -11.14
C THR A 116 -0.76 -6.54 -11.28
N CYS A 117 -1.79 -7.18 -10.72
CA CYS A 117 -2.02 -8.62 -10.82
C CYS A 117 -2.16 -9.05 -12.28
N VAL A 118 -2.99 -8.35 -13.06
CA VAL A 118 -3.17 -8.65 -14.49
C VAL A 118 -1.85 -8.50 -15.24
N ALA A 119 -1.09 -7.45 -14.98
CA ALA A 119 0.22 -7.25 -15.61
C ALA A 119 1.22 -8.37 -15.26
N GLU A 120 1.27 -8.83 -14.01
CA GLU A 120 2.12 -9.96 -13.59
C GLU A 120 1.69 -11.29 -14.22
N VAL A 121 0.38 -11.52 -14.35
CA VAL A 121 -0.14 -12.68 -15.07
C VAL A 121 0.26 -12.62 -16.56
N GLU A 122 0.25 -11.44 -17.18
CA GLU A 122 0.54 -11.21 -18.60
C GLU A 122 2.01 -11.18 -19.00
N LYS A 123 2.95 -11.11 -18.05
CA LYS A 123 4.40 -10.92 -18.28
C LYS A 123 5.14 -12.11 -18.95
N GLU A 124 4.44 -13.02 -19.63
CA GLU A 124 5.04 -14.15 -20.37
C GLU A 124 5.25 -13.86 -21.85
#